data_AF-A0A846JBR9-F1
#
_entry.id   AF-A0A846JBR9-F1
#
_cell.length_a   1.000
_cell.length_b   1.000
_cell.length_c   1.000
_cell.angle_alpha   90.00
_cell.angle_beta   90.00
_cell.angle_gamma   90.00
#
_symmetry.space_group_name_H-M   'P 1'
#
loop_
_entity.id
_entity.type
_entity.pdbx_description
1 polymer ?
#
loop_
_entity_poly.entity_id
_entity_poly.type
_entity_poly.pdbx_seq_one_letter_code
_entity_poly.pdbx_strand_id
1 'polypeptide(L)' 'MEMKLFKKDNELWTRFKISNKYLDSIPAIAIKLYAKKPTKVSSRYTYYEIKGDFLNGKF' A
#
# COMPACT_ATOMS: atom_id res chain seq x y z
N MET A 1 6.63 -5.20 5.91
CA MET A 1 5.61 -4.66 5.00
C MET A 1 5.31 -5.73 3.98
N GLU A 2 4.04 -5.99 3.68
CA GLU A 2 3.64 -6.96 2.66
C GLU A 2 3.00 -6.22 1.48
N MET A 3 3.23 -6.71 0.26
CA MET A 3 2.66 -6.17 -0.97
C MET A 3 1.82 -7.26 -1.64
N LYS A 4 0.65 -6.88 -2.14
CA LYS A 4 -0.23 -7.80 -2.87
C LYS A 4 -0.78 -7.13 -4.12
N LEU A 5 -0.59 -7.77 -5.26
CA LEU A 5 -1.25 -7.38 -6.50
C LEU A 5 -2.70 -7.86 -6.53
N PHE A 6 -3.58 -7.03 -7.05
CA PHE A 6 -4.96 -7.37 -7.30
C PHE A 6 -5.52 -6.55 -8.47
N LYS A 7 -6.58 -7.07 -9.10
CA LYS A 7 -7.33 -6.31 -10.10
C LYS A 7 -8.53 -5.64 -9.46
N LYS A 8 -8.77 -4.39 -9.84
CA LYS A 8 -9.96 -3.61 -9.45
C LYS A 8 -10.42 -2.86 -10.69
N ASP A 9 -11.67 -3.07 -11.10
CA ASP A 9 -12.25 -2.44 -12.30
C ASP A 9 -11.41 -2.66 -13.57
N ASN A 10 -10.86 -3.87 -13.73
CA ASN A 10 -9.94 -4.28 -14.80
C ASN A 10 -8.58 -3.56 -14.81
N GLU A 11 -8.30 -2.70 -13.83
CA GLU A 11 -7.02 -2.07 -13.61
C GLU A 11 -6.17 -2.85 -12.61
N LEU A 12 -4.85 -2.78 -12.75
CA LEU A 12 -3.92 -3.41 -11.80
C LEU A 12 -3.66 -2.47 -10.63
N TRP A 13 -3.73 -3.00 -9.42
CA TRP A 13 -3.49 -2.27 -8.19
C TRP A 13 -2.55 -3.04 -7.27
N THR A 14 -1.77 -2.31 -6.49
CA THR A 14 -0.93 -2.85 -5.43
C THR A 14 -1.46 -2.42 -4.07
N ARG A 15 -1.73 -3.41 -3.20
CA ARG A 15 -2.06 -3.19 -1.79
C ARG A 15 -0.81 -3.33 -0.93
N PHE A 16 -0.53 -2.33 -0.13
CA PHE A 16 0.52 -2.33 0.87
C PHE A 16 -0.10 -2.56 2.25
N LYS A 17 0.32 -3.63 2.92
CA LYS A 17 -0.01 -3.91 4.32
C LYS A 17 1.20 -3.55 5.18
N ILE A 18 1.05 -2.49 5.96
CA ILE A 18 2.10 -1.93 6.82
C ILE A 18 1.70 -2.22 8.26
N SER A 19 2.61 -2.81 9.05
CA SER A 19 2.36 -2.94 10.50
C SER A 19 2.45 -1.57 11.14
N ASN A 20 1.53 -1.28 12.07
CA ASN A 20 1.41 0.03 12.70
C ASN A 20 2.71 0.46 13.41
N LYS A 21 3.54 -0.51 13.83
CA LYS A 21 4.86 -0.26 14.43
C LYS A 21 5.88 0.38 13.47
N TYR A 22 5.64 0.32 12.16
CA TYR A 22 6.56 0.80 11.12
C TYR A 22 5.95 1.92 10.28
N LEU A 23 4.86 2.55 10.74
CA LEU A 23 4.19 3.61 9.99
C LEU A 23 5.06 4.83 9.74
N ASP A 24 6.07 5.06 10.56
CA ASP A 24 6.99 6.20 10.45
C ASP A 24 8.33 5.82 9.81
N SER A 25 8.43 4.60 9.27
CA SER A 25 9.57 4.22 8.43
C SER A 25 9.54 4.95 7.09
N ILE A 26 10.71 5.25 6.52
CA ILE A 26 10.86 5.87 5.20
C ILE A 26 9.95 5.23 4.12
N PRO A 27 9.92 3.90 3.94
CA PRO A 27 9.04 3.29 2.93
C PRO A 27 7.55 3.53 3.22
N ALA A 28 7.14 3.55 4.49
CA ALA A 28 5.74 3.82 4.85
C ALA A 28 5.37 5.28 4.59
N ILE A 29 6.27 6.23 4.82
CA ILE A 29 6.07 7.65 4.51
C ILE A 29 5.90 7.85 3.00
N ALA A 30 6.72 7.21 2.17
CA ALA A 30 6.57 7.25 0.71
C ALA A 30 5.18 6.75 0.28
N ILE A 31 4.75 5.60 0.80
CA ILE A 31 3.41 5.04 0.49
C ILE A 31 2.29 5.99 0.95
N LYS A 32 2.41 6.60 2.13
CA LYS A 32 1.46 7.61 2.63
C LYS A 32 1.34 8.80 1.66
N LEU A 33 2.46 9.29 1.12
CA LEU A 33 2.48 10.40 0.17
C LEU A 33 1.80 10.04 -1.16
N TYR A 34 2.08 8.84 -1.70
CA TYR A 34 1.46 8.38 -2.96
C TYR A 34 -0.03 8.06 -2.81
N ALA A 35 -0.41 7.28 -1.78
CA ALA A 35 -1.79 6.82 -1.59
C ALA A 35 -2.72 7.90 -1.00
N LYS A 36 -2.16 8.96 -0.41
CA LYS A 36 -2.82 10.05 0.35
C LYS A 36 -3.53 9.60 1.62
N LYS A 37 -4.32 8.52 1.59
CA LYS A 37 -5.10 7.99 2.72
C LYS A 37 -5.08 6.47 2.78
N PRO A 38 -5.21 5.87 3.98
CA PRO A 38 -5.35 4.44 4.12
C PRO A 38 -6.72 3.96 3.61
N THR A 39 -6.77 2.78 3.02
CA THR A 39 -8.02 2.11 2.60
C THR A 39 -8.62 1.27 3.70
N LYS A 40 -7.80 0.80 4.65
CA LYS A 40 -8.24 0.06 5.83
C LYS A 40 -7.25 0.28 6.98
N VAL A 41 -7.77 0.43 8.18
CA VAL A 41 -6.97 0.49 9.42
C VAL A 41 -7.46 -0.62 10.35
N SER A 42 -6.51 -1.29 10.99
CA SER A 42 -6.75 -2.31 12.02
C SER A 42 -5.80 -2.08 13.18
N SER A 43 -6.02 -2.76 14.31
CA SER A 43 -5.19 -2.60 15.51
C SER A 43 -3.70 -2.86 15.27
N ARG A 44 -3.35 -3.76 14.34
CA ARG A 44 -1.96 -4.14 14.05
C ARG A 44 -1.44 -3.63 12.70
N TYR A 45 -2.32 -3.33 11.76
CA TYR A 45 -1.93 -3.02 10.38
C TYR A 45 -2.76 -1.89 9.78
N THR A 46 -2.10 -1.11 8.94
CA THR A 46 -2.70 -0.10 8.07
C THR A 46 -2.46 -0.50 6.61
N TYR A 47 -3.48 -0.35 5.78
CA TYR A 47 -3.49 -0.76 4.39
C TYR A 47 -3.61 0.46 3.49
N TYR A 48 -2.82 0.47 2.42
CA TYR A 48 -2.86 1.47 1.36
C TYR A 48 -3.02 0.75 0.02
N GLU A 49 -3.72 1.37 -0.92
CA GLU A 49 -3.88 0.86 -2.28
C GLU A 49 -3.48 1.94 -3.26
N ILE A 50 -2.60 1.57 -4.20
CA ILE A 50 -2.11 2.45 -5.24
C ILE A 50 -2.30 1.73 -6.58
N LYS A 51 -2.80 2.44 -7.58
CA LYS A 51 -2.92 1.95 -8.96
C LYS A 51 -1.53 1.72 -9.55
N GLY A 52 -1.30 0.56 -10.16
CA GLY A 52 -0.02 0.16 -10.72
C GLY A 52 0.55 -1.14 -10.13
N ASP A 53 1.56 -1.69 -10.78
CA ASP A 53 2.31 -2.88 -10.38
C ASP A 53 3.61 -2.49 -9.68
N PHE A 54 3.51 -2.12 -8.40
CA PHE A 54 4.70 -1.78 -7.62
C PHE A 54 5.50 -3.02 -7.21
N LEU A 55 4.90 -4.22 -7.30
CA LEU A 55 5.59 -5.46 -6.95
C LEU A 55 6.62 -5.84 -8.03
N ASN A 56 6.27 -5.63 -9.30
CA ASN A 56 7.14 -5.95 -10.45
C ASN A 56 7.79 -4.71 -11.08
N GLY A 57 7.65 -3.53 -10.48
CA GLY A 57 8.24 -2.29 -10.98
C GLY A 57 7.61 -1.76 -12.28
N LYS A 58 6.34 -2.07 -12.55
CA LYS A 58 5.59 -1.51 -13.68
C LYS A 58 4.61 -0.46 -13.14
N PHE A 59 5.03 0.80 -13.20
CA PHE A 59 4.31 1.95 -12.66
C PHE A 59 3.36 2.54 -13.71
#